data_AF-A0A7V3I7Z9-F1
#
_entry.id   AF-A0A7V3I7Z9-F1
#
_cell.length_a   1.000
_cell.length_b   1.000
_cell.length_c   1.000
_cell.angle_alpha   90.00
_cell.angle_beta   90.00
_cell.angle_gamma   90.00
#
_symmetry.space_group_name_H-M   'P 1'
#
loop_
_entity.id
_entity.type
_entity.pdbx_description
1 polymer ?
#
loop_
_entity_poly.entity_id
_entity_poly.type
_entity_poly.pdbx_seq_one_letter_code
_entity_poly.pdbx_strand_id
1 'polypeptide(L)' 'RKKPDPEIFLTAAAKMGVEPDECLVCEDAPNGIEAARAAGMRCLGITTTFSADELQADWHAPNLAHAPDEALAW' A
#
# COMPACT_ATOMS: atom_id res chain seq x y z
N ARG A 1 -1.28 -16.66 3.95
CA ARG A 1 -2.73 -16.36 4.09
C ARG A 1 -3.13 -15.33 3.04
N LYS A 2 -4.42 -15.03 2.86
CA LYS A 2 -4.88 -14.04 1.86
C LYS A 2 -5.20 -12.70 2.55
N LYS A 3 -5.06 -11.60 1.81
CA LYS A 3 -5.52 -10.25 2.21
C LYS A 3 -6.97 -10.34 2.74
N PRO A 4 -7.30 -9.74 3.90
CA PRO A 4 -6.57 -8.65 4.58
C PRO A 4 -5.46 -9.09 5.55
N ASP A 5 -5.10 -10.38 5.59
CA ASP A 5 -3.95 -10.83 6.39
C ASP A 5 -2.63 -10.19 5.90
N PRO A 6 -1.80 -9.59 6.78
CA PRO A 6 -0.60 -8.83 6.41
C PRO A 6 0.60 -9.71 6.03
N GLU A 7 0.53 -11.02 6.20
CA GLU A 7 1.66 -11.95 6.05
C GLU A 7 2.40 -11.78 4.70
N ILE A 8 1.68 -11.48 3.61
CA ILE A 8 2.30 -11.29 2.30
C ILE A 8 3.27 -10.10 2.28
N PHE A 9 2.91 -8.99 2.94
CA PHE A 9 3.72 -7.78 3.00
C PHE A 9 4.85 -7.92 4.01
N LEU A 10 4.57 -8.45 5.21
CA LEU A 10 5.60 -8.74 6.22
C LEU A 10 6.67 -9.70 5.68
N THR A 11 6.26 -10.72 4.93
CA THR A 11 7.20 -11.66 4.28
C THR A 11 8.05 -10.95 3.23
N ALA A 12 7.49 -10.01 2.47
CA ALA A 12 8.25 -9.25 1.47
C ALA A 12 9.30 -8.35 2.14
N ALA A 13 8.92 -7.58 3.16
CA ALA A 13 9.84 -6.73 3.93
C ALA A 13 10.98 -7.56 4.56
N ALA A 14 10.63 -8.66 5.24
CA ALA A 14 11.62 -9.56 5.85
C ALA A 14 12.61 -10.16 4.82
N LYS A 15 12.14 -10.49 3.62
CA LYS A 15 13.00 -11.00 2.53
C LYS A 15 13.92 -9.93 1.94
N MET A 16 13.49 -8.67 1.97
CA MET A 16 14.28 -7.53 1.50
C MET A 16 15.19 -6.97 2.60
N GLY A 17 14.99 -7.35 3.87
CA GLY A 17 15.78 -6.87 5.00
C GLY A 17 15.50 -5.42 5.34
N VAL A 18 14.27 -4.95 5.10
CA VAL A 18 13.79 -3.59 5.41
C VAL A 18 12.71 -3.65 6.47
N GLU A 19 12.56 -2.58 7.25
CA GLU A 19 11.49 -2.50 8.23
C GLU A 19 10.13 -2.20 7.56
N PRO A 20 9.00 -2.67 8.12
CA PRO A 20 7.69 -2.40 7.52
C PRO A 20 7.35 -0.92 7.41
N ASP A 21 7.79 -0.10 8.36
CA ASP A 21 7.58 1.35 8.34
C ASP A 21 8.52 2.10 7.37
N GLU A 22 9.36 1.39 6.64
CA GLU A 22 10.14 1.89 5.49
C GLU A 22 9.51 1.48 4.14
N CYS A 23 8.38 0.76 4.17
CA CYS A 23 7.72 0.22 2.98
C CYS A 23 6.52 1.08 2.53
N LEU A 24 6.48 1.40 1.24
CA LEU A 24 5.30 1.93 0.56
C LEU A 24 4.64 0.84 -0.30
N VAL A 25 3.43 0.43 0.08
CA VAL A 25 2.61 -0.52 -0.69
C VAL A 25 1.82 0.23 -1.76
N CYS A 26 1.90 -0.22 -3.01
CA CYS A 26 0.99 0.21 -4.08
C CYS A 26 -0.14 -0.80 -4.23
N GLU A 27 -1.39 -0.38 -4.02
CA GLU A 27 -2.56 -1.26 -4.01
C GLU A 27 -3.77 -0.61 -4.66
N ASP A 28 -4.60 -1.41 -5.33
CA ASP A 28 -5.82 -0.97 -6.01
C ASP A 28 -7.09 -1.58 -5.43
N ALA A 29 -7.02 -2.36 -4.33
CA ALA A 29 -8.18 -2.97 -3.68
C ALA A 29 -8.27 -2.71 -2.16
N PRO A 30 -9.47 -2.54 -1.58
CA PRO A 30 -9.65 -2.24 -0.14
C PRO A 30 -9.01 -3.26 0.81
N ASN A 31 -9.14 -4.56 0.51
CA ASN A 31 -8.55 -5.62 1.34
C ASN A 31 -7.02 -5.63 1.30
N GLY A 32 -6.42 -5.18 0.20
CA GLY A 32 -4.98 -5.01 0.08
C GLY A 32 -4.47 -3.85 0.92
N ILE A 33 -5.19 -2.73 0.92
CA ILE A 33 -4.86 -1.58 1.77
C ILE A 33 -4.99 -1.92 3.25
N GLU A 34 -6.04 -2.67 3.64
CA GLU A 34 -6.19 -3.16 5.01
C GLU A 34 -5.00 -4.04 5.43
N ALA A 35 -4.56 -4.95 4.55
CA ALA A 35 -3.38 -5.77 4.80
C ALA A 35 -2.08 -4.94 4.91
N ALA A 36 -1.91 -3.90 4.10
CA ALA A 36 -0.74 -3.02 4.18
C ALA A 36 -0.69 -2.28 5.53
N ARG A 37 -1.82 -1.72 5.95
CA ARG A 37 -1.98 -1.05 7.26
C ARG A 37 -1.76 -2.01 8.42
N ALA A 38 -2.31 -3.23 8.35
CA ALA A 38 -2.10 -4.26 9.36
C ALA A 38 -0.63 -4.71 9.44
N ALA A 39 0.14 -4.57 8.35
CA ALA A 39 1.58 -4.80 8.32
C ALA A 39 2.40 -3.63 8.89
N GLY A 40 1.77 -2.50 9.25
CA GLY A 40 2.46 -1.29 9.71
C GLY A 40 3.07 -0.46 8.57
N MET A 41 2.66 -0.70 7.32
CA MET A 41 3.22 -0.03 6.13
C MET A 41 2.35 1.13 5.67
N ARG A 42 2.94 2.07 4.92
CA ARG A 42 2.19 3.10 4.18
C ARG A 42 1.62 2.54 2.90
N CYS A 43 0.54 3.15 2.41
CA CYS A 43 -0.13 2.72 1.19
C CYS A 43 -0.44 3.88 0.22
N LEU A 44 -0.04 3.69 -1.04
CA LEU A 44 -0.51 4.46 -2.19
C LEU A 44 -1.64 3.69 -2.88
N GLY A 45 -2.85 4.25 -2.82
CA GLY A 45 -4.05 3.72 -3.46
C GLY A 45 -4.10 4.05 -4.95
N ILE A 46 -4.09 3.03 -5.81
CA ILE A 46 -4.15 3.18 -7.26
C ILE A 46 -5.61 3.05 -7.72
N THR A 47 -6.18 4.13 -8.26
CA THR A 47 -7.62 4.19 -8.58
C THR A 47 -7.96 3.58 -9.94
N THR A 48 -7.33 2.45 -10.28
CA THR A 48 -7.58 1.70 -11.53
C THR A 48 -8.77 0.76 -11.44
N THR A 49 -9.07 0.27 -10.23
CA THR A 49 -10.15 -0.70 -9.99
C THR A 49 -11.26 -0.12 -9.11
N PHE A 50 -10.91 0.65 -8.08
CA PHE A 50 -11.85 1.33 -7.18
C PHE A 50 -11.59 2.83 -7.18
N SER A 51 -12.61 3.62 -6.82
CA SER A 51 -12.46 5.06 -6.66
C SER A 51 -11.62 5.43 -5.43
N ALA A 52 -11.11 6.67 -5.38
CA ALA A 52 -10.33 7.15 -4.22
C ALA A 52 -11.13 7.06 -2.91
N ASP A 53 -12.45 7.32 -2.94
CA ASP A 53 -13.32 7.27 -1.77
C ASP A 53 -13.51 5.84 -1.23
N GLU A 54 -13.36 4.82 -2.07
CA GLU A 54 -13.44 3.40 -1.70
C GLU A 54 -12.09 2.87 -1.17
N LEU A 55 -11.00 3.55 -1.49
CA LEU A 55 -9.65 3.18 -1.10
C LEU A 55 -9.21 4.01 0.11
N GLN A 56 -9.21 3.43 1.29
CA GLN A 56 -8.68 4.12 2.47
C GLN A 56 -7.15 4.03 2.51
N ALA A 57 -6.45 4.73 1.61
CA ALA A 57 -4.99 4.79 1.53
C ALA A 57 -4.42 6.07 2.20
N ASP A 58 -3.09 6.18 2.33
CA ASP A 58 -2.42 7.40 2.79
C ASP A 58 -2.38 8.46 1.67
N TRP A 59 -2.16 8.02 0.42
CA TRP A 59 -2.22 8.83 -0.78
C TRP A 59 -2.95 8.08 -1.90
N HIS A 60 -3.33 8.80 -2.95
CA HIS A 60 -3.97 8.22 -4.14
C HIS A 60 -3.31 8.68 -5.43
N ALA A 61 -3.33 7.82 -6.44
CA ALA A 61 -2.94 8.16 -7.80
C ALA A 61 -3.78 7.39 -8.83
N PRO A 62 -4.04 7.97 -10.01
CA PRO A 62 -4.74 7.26 -11.08
C PRO A 62 -3.90 6.11 -11.68
N ASN A 63 -2.57 6.16 -11.54
CA ASN A 63 -1.60 5.14 -11.89
C ASN A 63 -0.22 5.53 -11.31
N LEU A 64 0.75 4.62 -11.39
CA LEU A 64 2.09 4.83 -10.83
C LEU A 64 2.86 6.02 -11.44
N ALA A 65 2.56 6.42 -12.67
CA ALA A 65 3.23 7.57 -13.30
C ALA A 65 2.77 8.93 -12.72
N HIS A 66 1.70 8.94 -11.95
CA HIS A 66 1.11 10.13 -11.32
C HIS A 66 1.10 10.00 -9.80
N ALA A 67 2.06 9.26 -9.22
CA ALA A 67 2.26 9.23 -7.78
C ALA A 67 2.56 10.66 -7.26
N PRO A 68 1.91 11.11 -6.18
CA PRO A 68 2.14 12.45 -5.65
C PRO A 68 3.54 12.55 -5.04
N ASP A 69 4.20 13.71 -5.19
CA ASP A 69 5.54 13.96 -4.66
C ASP A 69 5.62 13.70 -3.14
N GLU A 70 4.54 13.99 -2.41
CA GLU A 70 4.42 13.71 -0.98
C GLU A 70 4.58 12.23 -0.63
N ALA A 71 4.09 11.31 -1.48
CA ALA A 71 4.26 9.88 -1.27
C ALA A 71 5.68 9.41 -1.60
N LEU A 72 6.36 10.08 -2.54
CA LEU A 72 7.72 9.74 -2.96
C LEU A 72 8.80 10.30 -2.03
N ALA A 73 8.47 11.36 -1.30
CA ALA A 73 9.38 12.08 -0.40
C ALA A 73 9.10 11.83 1.10
N TRP A 74 8.23 10.86 1.41
CA TRP A 74 7.85 10.48 2.78
C TRP A 74 9.04 9.98 3.61
#